data_AF-A0AAD1DWZ3-F1
#
_entry.id   AF-A0AAD1DWZ3-F1
#
_cell.length_a   1.000
_cell.length_b   1.000
_cell.length_c   1.000
_cell.angle_alpha   90.00
_cell.angle_beta   90.00
_cell.angle_gamma   90.00
#
_symmetry.space_group_name_H-M   'P 1'
#
loop_
_entity.id
_entity.type
_entity.pdbx_description
1 polymer ?
#
loop_
_entity_poly.entity_id
_entity_poly.type
_entity_poly.pdbx_seq_one_letter_code
_entity_poly.pdbx_strand_id
1 'polypeptide(L)'
;MNNRNRGKNTGDDPLFDSEKQLGKLRMAVQDMHYLLTRGYPEKATSELVGNRYRLKTRQVQALRGASASEHQLTTRKTKELNASDLQDKIVYLDGFNVLILLESWLSGAYIFKGLDGCLRDLSGVHGTYKRVHQTLQAIELVAAFHVENKIRKIVWIFDQPVSNSGRIKQMILDFSKENNLNWEAELQYNPDKFLSESSEIIISSDAWILDHCKEWFNLVGYLIEKENLSVNLVKTY
;
A
#
# COMPACT_ATOMS: atom_id res chain seq x y z
N MET A 1 -3.45 27.64 6.94
CA MET A 1 -3.52 26.30 6.32
C MET A 1 -3.07 25.29 7.36
N ASN A 2 -3.81 24.20 7.59
CA ASN A 2 -3.42 23.17 8.56
C ASN A 2 -2.22 22.40 8.01
N ASN A 3 -1.05 22.48 8.66
CA ASN A 3 0.19 21.75 8.33
C ASN A 3 0.06 20.24 8.65
N ARG A 4 -0.97 19.56 8.14
CA ARG A 4 -1.12 18.12 8.30
C ARG A 4 -0.28 17.39 7.25
N ASN A 5 0.55 16.46 7.71
CA ASN A 5 1.33 15.54 6.91
C ASN A 5 1.11 14.10 7.41
N ARG A 6 1.55 13.12 6.62
CA ARG A 6 1.63 11.70 7.04
C ARG A 6 3.08 11.26 7.19
N GLY A 7 3.91 12.11 7.79
CA GLY A 7 5.33 11.83 7.96
C GLY A 7 5.59 10.80 9.05
N LYS A 8 6.83 10.75 9.53
CA LYS A 8 7.21 9.89 10.65
C LYS A 8 6.33 10.17 11.88
N ASN A 9 5.88 9.10 12.55
CA ASN A 9 5.24 9.24 13.85
C ASN A 9 6.29 9.46 14.95
N THR A 10 5.90 10.16 16.01
CA THR A 10 6.74 10.33 17.19
C THR A 10 7.15 8.96 17.74
N GLY A 11 8.46 8.70 17.75
CA GLY A 11 9.03 7.42 18.21
C GLY A 11 9.28 6.38 17.12
N ASP A 12 9.12 6.72 15.83
CA ASP A 12 9.50 5.82 14.73
C ASP A 12 11.02 5.64 14.61
N ASP A 13 11.82 6.71 14.73
CA ASP A 13 13.28 6.62 14.54
C ASP A 13 13.95 5.61 15.50
N PRO A 14 13.65 5.59 16.81
CA PRO A 14 14.20 4.57 17.71
C PRO A 14 13.83 3.12 17.34
N LEU A 15 12.77 2.91 16.55
CA LEU A 15 12.28 1.59 16.15
C LEU A 15 12.84 1.12 14.80
N PHE A 16 13.12 2.06 13.89
CA PHE A 16 13.38 1.75 12.48
C PHE A 16 14.68 2.34 11.92
N ASP A 17 15.35 3.25 12.63
CA ASP A 17 16.55 3.91 12.11
C ASP A 17 17.86 3.14 12.40
N SER A 18 17.89 2.37 13.49
CA SER A 18 19.10 1.65 13.89
C SER A 18 19.19 0.24 13.27
N GLU A 19 20.37 -0.11 12.75
CA GLU A 19 20.64 -1.44 12.16
C GLU A 19 20.40 -2.58 13.17
N LYS A 20 20.60 -2.33 14.47
CA LYS A 20 20.28 -3.31 15.52
C LYS A 20 18.79 -3.65 15.56
N GLN A 21 17.91 -2.66 15.43
CA GLN A 21 16.46 -2.90 15.41
C GLN A 21 16.02 -3.51 14.08
N LEU A 22 16.59 -3.04 12.97
CA LEU A 22 16.33 -3.59 11.65
C LEU A 22 16.74 -5.07 11.57
N GLY A 23 17.91 -5.44 12.09
CA GLY A 23 18.36 -6.83 12.16
C GLY A 23 17.39 -7.73 12.93
N LYS A 24 16.82 -7.25 14.04
CA LYS A 24 15.76 -7.99 14.75
C LYS A 24 14.50 -8.14 13.91
N LEU A 25 14.09 -7.10 13.19
CA LEU A 25 12.92 -7.13 12.33
C LEU A 25 13.12 -8.12 11.17
N ARG A 26 14.31 -8.16 10.55
CA ARG A 26 14.64 -9.14 9.49
C ARG A 26 14.56 -10.58 9.99
N MET A 27 15.15 -10.86 11.16
CA MET A 27 15.06 -12.19 11.79
C MET A 27 13.61 -12.55 12.16
N ALA A 28 12.83 -11.58 12.64
CA ALA A 28 11.42 -11.78 12.91
C ALA A 28 10.61 -12.12 11.64
N VAL A 29 10.88 -11.45 10.53
CA VAL A 29 10.22 -11.71 9.23
C VAL A 29 10.55 -13.13 8.74
N GLN A 30 11.80 -13.58 8.89
CA GLN A 30 12.20 -14.95 8.56
C GLN A 30 11.44 -15.99 9.40
N ASP A 31 11.35 -15.79 10.72
CA ASP A 31 10.59 -16.69 11.61
C ASP A 31 9.09 -16.67 11.30
N MET A 32 8.52 -15.50 11.02
CA MET A 32 7.12 -15.34 10.65
C MET A 32 6.81 -16.05 9.33
N HIS A 33 7.63 -15.85 8.29
CA HIS A 33 7.53 -16.54 7.01
C HIS A 33 7.58 -18.06 7.17
N TYR A 34 8.53 -18.58 7.96
CA TYR A 34 8.66 -20.01 8.22
C TYR A 34 7.40 -20.61 8.86
N LEU A 35 6.84 -19.92 9.86
CA LEU A 35 5.66 -20.38 10.59
C LEU A 35 4.39 -20.27 9.73
N LEU A 36 4.20 -19.16 9.01
CA LEU A 36 3.10 -18.99 8.07
C LEU A 36 3.12 -20.08 6.98
N THR A 37 4.30 -20.41 6.46
CA THR A 37 4.48 -21.48 5.45
C THR A 37 4.07 -22.85 5.98
N ARG A 38 4.11 -23.07 7.29
CA ARG A 38 3.63 -24.29 7.96
C ARG A 38 2.16 -24.24 8.36
N GLY A 39 1.42 -23.20 7.95
CA GLY A 39 -0.01 -23.07 8.24
C GLY A 39 -0.33 -22.55 9.64
N TYR A 40 0.64 -21.95 10.34
CA TYR A 40 0.33 -21.28 11.60
C TYR A 40 -0.51 -20.02 11.36
N PRO A 41 -1.50 -19.72 12.22
CA PRO A 41 -2.39 -18.58 12.02
C PRO A 41 -1.62 -17.27 12.21
N GLU A 42 -1.85 -16.29 11.33
CA GLU A 42 -1.09 -15.04 11.27
C GLU A 42 -1.10 -14.27 12.60
N LYS A 43 -2.28 -14.10 13.21
CA LYS A 43 -2.41 -13.35 14.45
C LYS A 43 -1.55 -13.94 15.58
N ALA A 44 -1.69 -15.24 15.86
CA ALA A 44 -0.93 -15.89 16.92
C ALA A 44 0.57 -15.93 16.61
N THR A 45 0.93 -16.14 15.34
CA THR A 45 2.34 -16.16 14.89
C THR A 45 2.98 -14.80 15.10
N SER A 46 2.31 -13.71 14.73
CA SER A 46 2.84 -12.36 14.89
C SER A 46 3.06 -11.98 16.36
N GLU A 47 2.20 -12.46 17.27
CA GLU A 47 2.35 -12.27 18.71
C GLU A 47 3.52 -13.10 19.24
N LEU A 48 3.63 -14.37 18.84
CA LEU A 48 4.72 -15.26 19.23
C LEU A 48 6.09 -14.71 18.80
N VAL A 49 6.23 -14.39 17.51
CA VAL A 49 7.45 -13.84 16.93
C VAL A 49 7.75 -12.46 17.51
N GLY A 50 6.74 -11.60 17.62
CA GLY A 50 6.89 -10.28 18.24
C GLY A 50 7.45 -10.37 19.66
N ASN A 51 6.95 -11.30 20.47
CA ASN A 51 7.42 -11.54 21.83
C ASN A 51 8.87 -12.05 21.86
N ARG A 52 9.22 -13.01 20.98
CA ARG A 52 10.59 -13.57 20.87
C ARG A 52 11.63 -12.47 20.66
N TYR A 53 11.37 -11.54 19.75
CA TYR A 53 12.29 -10.45 19.42
C TYR A 53 12.09 -9.18 20.26
N ARG A 54 11.12 -9.19 21.19
CA ARG A 54 10.71 -8.05 22.02
C ARG A 54 10.33 -6.82 21.19
N LEU A 55 9.62 -7.05 20.09
CA LEU A 55 9.16 -6.00 19.18
C LEU A 55 8.08 -5.15 19.83
N LYS A 56 8.07 -3.86 19.51
CA LYS A 56 6.98 -2.94 19.88
C LYS A 56 5.80 -3.09 18.93
N THR A 57 4.63 -2.61 19.33
CA THR A 57 3.38 -2.70 18.55
C THR A 57 3.55 -2.26 17.09
N ARG A 58 4.25 -1.14 16.83
CA ARG A 58 4.51 -0.67 15.46
C ARG A 58 5.45 -1.58 14.67
N GLN A 59 6.45 -2.17 15.31
CA GLN A 59 7.31 -3.18 14.68
C GLN A 59 6.53 -4.48 14.41
N VAL A 60 5.57 -4.86 15.26
CA VAL A 60 4.68 -6.01 15.00
C VAL A 60 3.73 -5.72 13.84
N GLN A 61 3.22 -4.49 13.70
CA GLN A 61 2.46 -4.08 12.51
C GLN A 61 3.32 -4.18 11.23
N ALA A 62 4.54 -3.66 11.27
CA ALA A 62 5.50 -3.81 10.17
C ALA A 62 5.80 -5.28 9.85
N LEU A 63 6.00 -6.12 10.89
CA LEU A 63 6.23 -7.55 10.75
C LEU A 63 5.08 -8.24 10.01
N ARG A 64 3.82 -7.98 10.40
CA ARG A 64 2.64 -8.52 9.72
C ARG A 64 2.59 -8.08 8.26
N GLY A 65 2.75 -6.78 8.02
CA GLY A 65 2.76 -6.22 6.67
C GLY A 65 3.94 -6.70 5.81
N ALA A 66 5.04 -7.13 6.40
CA ALA A 66 6.22 -7.56 5.64
C ALA A 66 6.28 -9.07 5.37
N SER A 67 5.47 -9.88 6.07
CA SER A 67 5.59 -11.33 6.05
C SER A 67 4.46 -11.99 5.26
N ALA A 68 4.76 -13.11 4.64
CA ALA A 68 3.79 -13.97 3.97
C ALA A 68 4.31 -15.42 3.93
N SER A 69 3.42 -16.40 3.80
CA SER A 69 3.80 -17.79 3.53
C SER A 69 4.37 -17.96 2.12
N GLU A 70 5.15 -19.02 1.89
CA GLU A 70 5.65 -19.37 0.55
C GLU A 70 4.52 -19.52 -0.48
N HIS A 71 3.39 -20.09 -0.05
CA HIS A 71 2.21 -20.24 -0.91
C HIS A 71 1.61 -18.89 -1.32
N GLN A 72 1.49 -17.94 -0.37
CA GLN A 72 1.04 -16.59 -0.66
C GLN A 72 2.02 -15.85 -1.59
N LEU A 73 3.33 -15.94 -1.32
CA LEU A 73 4.35 -15.32 -2.17
C LEU A 73 4.28 -15.83 -3.61
N THR A 74 4.20 -17.14 -3.79
CA THR A 74 4.05 -17.76 -5.11
C THR A 74 2.77 -17.28 -5.79
N THR A 75 1.63 -17.33 -5.09
CA THR A 75 0.33 -16.92 -5.63
C THR A 75 0.34 -15.46 -6.07
N ARG A 76 0.82 -14.54 -5.22
CA ARG A 76 0.93 -13.12 -5.56
C ARG A 76 1.84 -12.92 -6.77
N LYS A 77 3.01 -13.59 -6.80
CA LYS A 77 3.98 -13.41 -7.89
C LYS A 77 3.42 -13.86 -9.24
N THR A 78 2.63 -14.92 -9.29
CA THR A 78 2.03 -15.41 -10.54
C THR A 78 0.97 -14.46 -11.14
N LYS A 79 0.43 -13.55 -10.33
CA LYS A 79 -0.61 -12.60 -10.70
C LYS A 79 -0.09 -11.17 -10.89
N GLU A 80 1.19 -10.94 -10.61
CA GLU A 80 1.83 -9.62 -10.70
C GLU A 80 2.10 -9.27 -12.16
N LEU A 81 1.63 -8.11 -12.59
CA LEU A 81 1.83 -7.58 -13.93
C LEU A 81 3.03 -6.62 -13.99
N ASN A 82 3.54 -6.43 -15.20
CA ASN A 82 4.51 -5.39 -15.51
C ASN A 82 3.81 -4.15 -16.09
N ALA A 83 4.53 -3.03 -16.12
CA ALA A 83 4.01 -1.76 -16.61
C ALA A 83 3.50 -1.85 -18.07
N SER A 84 4.16 -2.67 -18.90
CA SER A 84 3.75 -2.92 -20.30
C SER A 84 2.38 -3.58 -20.43
N ASP A 85 1.97 -4.36 -19.43
CA ASP A 85 0.71 -5.12 -19.46
C ASP A 85 -0.52 -4.22 -19.23
N LEU A 86 -0.30 -2.99 -18.75
CA LEU A 86 -1.34 -2.02 -18.41
C LEU A 86 -1.82 -1.18 -19.60
N GLN A 87 -1.10 -1.21 -20.73
CA GLN A 87 -1.43 -0.42 -21.90
C GLN A 87 -2.83 -0.78 -22.43
N ASP A 88 -3.66 0.26 -22.64
CA ASP A 88 -5.05 0.14 -23.09
C ASP A 88 -5.96 -0.71 -22.17
N LYS A 89 -5.57 -0.88 -20.90
CA LYS A 89 -6.36 -1.59 -19.89
C LYS A 89 -7.17 -0.67 -18.99
N ILE A 90 -8.17 -1.25 -18.34
CA ILE A 90 -8.86 -0.63 -17.20
C ILE A 90 -8.16 -1.15 -15.93
N VAL A 91 -7.84 -0.24 -15.02
CA VAL A 91 -7.23 -0.59 -13.73
C VAL A 91 -8.07 -0.02 -12.59
N TYR A 92 -8.20 -0.80 -11.52
CA TYR A 92 -8.95 -0.42 -10.33
C TYR A 92 -7.97 -0.16 -9.20
N LEU A 93 -8.08 1.00 -8.57
CA LEU A 93 -7.23 1.40 -7.45
C LEU A 93 -7.98 1.20 -6.16
N ASP A 94 -7.33 0.55 -5.20
CA ASP A 94 -7.69 0.67 -3.80
C ASP A 94 -7.35 2.10 -3.34
N GLY A 95 -8.34 2.98 -3.43
CA GLY A 95 -8.13 4.41 -3.42
C GLY A 95 -7.53 4.93 -2.12
N PHE A 96 -7.93 4.40 -0.97
CA PHE A 96 -7.32 4.80 0.30
C PHE A 96 -5.94 4.18 0.48
N ASN A 97 -5.77 2.89 0.20
CA ASN A 97 -4.48 2.23 0.31
C ASN A 97 -3.40 2.96 -0.52
N VAL A 98 -3.69 3.21 -1.80
CA VAL A 98 -2.77 3.91 -2.71
C VAL A 98 -2.51 5.34 -2.24
N LEU A 99 -3.57 6.10 -1.94
CA LEU A 99 -3.43 7.52 -1.61
C LEU A 99 -2.66 7.71 -0.30
N ILE A 100 -2.95 6.92 0.73
CA ILE A 100 -2.28 7.03 2.03
C ILE A 100 -0.82 6.59 1.95
N LEU A 101 -0.53 5.56 1.18
CA LEU A 101 0.84 5.09 0.97
C LEU A 101 1.68 6.14 0.25
N LEU A 102 1.15 6.74 -0.83
CA LEU A 102 1.82 7.85 -1.53
C LEU A 102 1.97 9.09 -0.63
N GLU A 103 0.93 9.47 0.13
CA GLU A 103 0.99 10.56 1.09
C GLU A 103 2.07 10.31 2.16
N SER A 104 2.23 9.06 2.61
CA SER A 104 3.22 8.68 3.62
C SER A 104 4.64 8.75 3.06
N TRP A 105 4.85 8.23 1.85
CA TRP A 105 6.13 8.33 1.14
C TRP A 105 6.53 9.80 0.93
N LEU A 106 5.64 10.60 0.35
CA LEU A 106 5.88 12.03 0.08
C LEU A 106 6.06 12.87 1.35
N SER A 107 5.57 12.39 2.50
CA SER A 107 5.78 13.04 3.79
C SER A 107 7.04 12.56 4.52
N GLY A 108 7.82 11.65 3.94
CA GLY A 108 9.02 11.10 4.55
C GLY A 108 8.76 10.12 5.71
N ALA A 109 7.60 9.45 5.75
CA ALA A 109 7.39 8.34 6.69
C ALA A 109 8.30 7.15 6.34
N TYR A 110 8.46 6.23 7.29
CA TYR A 110 9.04 4.93 7.00
C TYR A 110 8.10 4.10 6.13
N ILE A 111 8.65 3.51 5.07
CA ILE A 111 7.94 2.64 4.13
C ILE A 111 8.59 1.26 4.20
N PHE A 112 7.77 0.23 4.33
CA PHE A 112 8.23 -1.13 4.59
C PHE A 112 8.08 -1.97 3.33
N LYS A 113 9.18 -2.58 2.88
CA LYS A 113 9.16 -3.53 1.77
C LYS A 113 8.87 -4.92 2.31
N GLY A 114 7.77 -5.53 1.88
CA GLY A 114 7.41 -6.90 2.20
C GLY A 114 8.17 -7.92 1.35
N LEU A 115 8.10 -9.19 1.78
CA LEU A 115 8.68 -10.32 1.05
C LEU A 115 8.09 -10.48 -0.36
N ASP A 116 6.85 -10.03 -0.58
CA ASP A 116 6.17 -9.98 -1.89
C ASP A 116 6.64 -8.81 -2.78
N GLY A 117 7.54 -7.95 -2.28
CA GLY A 117 8.03 -6.77 -2.99
C GLY A 117 7.11 -5.56 -2.89
N CYS A 118 5.91 -5.70 -2.33
CA CYS A 118 5.01 -4.58 -2.09
C CYS A 118 5.57 -3.62 -1.04
N LEU A 119 5.29 -2.34 -1.23
CA LEU A 119 5.59 -1.29 -0.28
C LEU A 119 4.36 -0.99 0.56
N ARG A 120 4.52 -0.85 1.87
CA ARG A 120 3.42 -0.61 2.80
C ARG A 120 3.81 0.46 3.82
N ASP A 121 2.84 1.26 4.21
CA ASP A 121 2.95 2.19 5.33
C ASP A 121 2.37 1.56 6.61
N LEU A 122 2.48 2.29 7.73
CA LEU A 122 1.88 1.90 9.02
C LEU A 122 0.71 2.83 9.41
N SER A 123 0.22 3.62 8.46
CA SER A 123 -0.72 4.71 8.61
C SER A 123 -2.09 4.34 8.02
N GLY A 124 -2.73 3.29 8.52
CA GLY A 124 -4.10 2.95 8.10
C GLY A 124 -5.11 4.09 8.38
N VAL A 125 -6.21 4.12 7.62
CA VAL A 125 -7.38 4.96 7.95
C VAL A 125 -8.42 4.13 8.68
N HIS A 126 -8.74 4.55 9.89
CA HIS A 126 -9.89 4.07 10.64
C HIS A 126 -10.85 5.23 10.90
N GLY A 127 -12.06 5.14 10.35
CA GLY A 127 -13.15 6.09 10.58
C GLY A 127 -13.11 7.35 9.72
N THR A 128 -12.03 8.16 9.76
CA THR A 128 -12.00 9.44 9.04
C THR A 128 -10.74 9.63 8.21
N TYR A 129 -10.91 9.79 6.90
CA TYR A 129 -9.84 10.29 6.04
C TYR A 129 -9.70 11.80 6.18
N LYS A 130 -8.46 12.26 6.38
CA LYS A 130 -8.11 13.68 6.44
C LYS A 130 -7.06 13.94 5.38
N ARG A 131 -7.38 14.84 4.44
CA ARG A 131 -6.43 15.33 3.45
C ARG A 131 -5.22 15.95 4.14
N VAL A 132 -4.06 15.78 3.51
CA VAL A 132 -2.77 16.33 3.93
C VAL A 132 -2.19 17.18 2.80
N HIS A 133 -1.10 17.88 3.08
CA HIS A 133 -0.44 18.72 2.08
C HIS A 133 -0.05 17.93 0.81
N GLN A 134 0.35 16.67 0.98
CA GLN A 134 0.83 15.78 -0.07
C GLN A 134 -0.29 15.17 -0.92
N THR A 135 -1.58 15.34 -0.57
CA THR A 135 -2.69 14.66 -1.27
C THR A 135 -2.74 15.03 -2.76
N LEU A 136 -2.54 16.30 -3.11
CA LEU A 136 -2.55 16.73 -4.53
C LEU A 136 -1.37 16.12 -5.29
N GLN A 137 -0.17 16.19 -4.72
CA GLN A 137 1.04 15.61 -5.31
C GLN A 137 0.91 14.08 -5.51
N ALA A 138 0.26 13.38 -4.58
CA ALA A 138 -0.02 11.96 -4.74
C ALA A 138 -0.95 11.69 -5.94
N ILE A 139 -1.98 12.53 -6.15
CA ILE A 139 -2.87 12.43 -7.31
C ILE A 139 -2.12 12.73 -8.61
N GLU A 140 -1.25 13.73 -8.61
CA GLU A 140 -0.39 14.08 -9.77
C GLU A 140 0.54 12.92 -10.18
N LEU A 141 1.11 12.19 -9.20
CA LEU A 141 1.90 10.98 -9.49
C LEU A 141 1.08 9.89 -10.18
N VAL A 142 -0.16 9.66 -9.72
CA VAL A 142 -1.06 8.69 -10.38
C VAL A 142 -1.45 9.15 -11.78
N ALA A 143 -1.60 10.46 -12.00
CA ALA A 143 -1.87 11.03 -13.31
C ALA A 143 -0.69 10.86 -14.28
N ALA A 144 0.54 11.13 -13.83
CA ALA A 144 1.75 10.88 -14.62
C ALA A 144 1.86 9.40 -15.00
N PHE A 145 1.65 8.50 -14.03
CA PHE A 145 1.60 7.06 -14.23
C PHE A 145 0.55 6.64 -15.27
N HIS A 146 -0.66 7.18 -15.20
CA HIS A 146 -1.74 6.92 -16.15
C HIS A 146 -1.32 7.24 -17.58
N VAL A 147 -0.86 8.47 -17.80
CA VAL A 147 -0.54 8.99 -19.14
C VAL A 147 0.62 8.21 -19.75
N GLU A 148 1.67 7.98 -18.97
CA GLU A 148 2.88 7.33 -19.47
C GLU A 148 2.65 5.87 -19.84
N ASN A 149 1.93 5.13 -19.00
CA ASN A 149 1.65 3.71 -19.24
C ASN A 149 0.46 3.52 -20.19
N LYS A 150 -0.09 4.61 -20.74
CA LYS A 150 -1.20 4.61 -21.72
C LYS A 150 -2.37 3.75 -21.24
N ILE A 151 -2.68 3.85 -19.95
CA ILE A 151 -3.79 3.12 -19.35
C ILE A 151 -5.07 3.70 -19.96
N ARG A 152 -6.05 2.85 -20.30
CA ARG A 152 -7.30 3.31 -20.93
C ARG A 152 -8.18 4.07 -19.95
N LYS A 153 -8.26 3.57 -18.71
CA LYS A 153 -9.12 4.10 -17.66
C LYS A 153 -8.63 3.70 -16.28
N ILE A 154 -8.72 4.62 -15.33
CA ILE A 154 -8.47 4.34 -13.91
C ILE A 154 -9.79 4.48 -13.15
N VAL A 155 -10.14 3.50 -12.32
CA VAL A 155 -11.30 3.57 -11.43
C VAL A 155 -10.83 3.54 -9.98
N TRP A 156 -11.08 4.62 -9.25
CA TRP A 156 -10.74 4.73 -7.83
C TRP A 156 -11.86 4.16 -6.97
N ILE A 157 -11.57 3.12 -6.20
CA ILE A 157 -12.54 2.52 -5.29
C ILE A 157 -12.24 3.00 -3.87
N PHE A 158 -13.22 3.66 -3.25
CA PHE A 158 -13.10 4.14 -1.87
C PHE A 158 -14.09 3.45 -0.94
N ASP A 159 -13.65 3.27 0.30
CA ASP A 159 -14.52 2.80 1.40
C ASP A 159 -15.58 3.87 1.73
N GLN A 160 -16.85 3.53 1.49
CA GLN A 160 -17.98 4.41 1.71
C GLN A 160 -18.14 4.83 3.19
N PRO A 161 -18.12 3.90 4.16
CA PRO A 161 -18.07 4.19 5.59
C PRO A 161 -16.99 5.19 6.07
N VAL A 162 -15.88 5.34 5.34
CA VAL A 162 -14.83 6.29 5.74
C VAL A 162 -15.33 7.73 5.57
N SER A 163 -15.37 8.48 6.67
CA SER A 163 -15.75 9.89 6.65
C SER A 163 -14.82 10.69 5.73
N ASN A 164 -15.41 11.60 4.95
CA ASN A 164 -14.80 12.37 3.85
C ASN A 164 -14.48 11.58 2.57
N SER A 165 -14.90 10.31 2.43
CA SER A 165 -14.78 9.52 1.19
C SER A 165 -15.41 10.23 -0.02
N GLY A 166 -16.64 10.71 0.12
CA GLY A 166 -17.32 11.48 -0.95
C GLY A 166 -16.56 12.77 -1.33
N ARG A 167 -15.93 13.43 -0.36
CA ARG A 167 -15.14 14.65 -0.62
C ARG A 167 -13.88 14.32 -1.42
N ILE A 168 -13.12 13.29 -1.04
CA ILE A 168 -11.91 12.91 -1.79
C ILE A 168 -12.26 12.39 -3.18
N LYS A 169 -13.34 11.59 -3.32
CA LYS A 169 -13.91 11.19 -4.61
C LYS A 169 -14.15 12.39 -5.51
N GLN A 170 -14.84 13.44 -5.02
CA GLN A 170 -15.12 14.62 -5.83
C GLN A 170 -13.84 15.32 -6.29
N MET A 171 -12.85 15.48 -5.41
CA MET A 171 -11.56 16.10 -5.77
C MET A 171 -10.82 15.33 -6.86
N ILE A 172 -10.88 14.00 -6.85
CA ILE A 172 -10.25 13.16 -7.89
C ILE A 172 -10.97 13.32 -9.22
N LEU A 173 -12.31 13.37 -9.21
CA LEU A 173 -13.10 13.59 -10.42
C LEU A 173 -12.88 15.00 -11.00
N ASP A 174 -12.82 16.02 -10.15
CA ASP A 174 -12.53 17.40 -10.56
C ASP A 174 -11.14 17.48 -11.20
N PHE A 175 -10.11 16.93 -10.53
CA PHE A 175 -8.74 16.86 -11.05
C PHE A 175 -8.69 16.12 -12.39
N SER A 176 -9.38 14.98 -12.51
CA SER A 176 -9.46 14.20 -13.74
C SER A 176 -10.04 15.00 -14.89
N LYS A 177 -11.12 15.74 -14.63
CA LYS A 177 -11.79 16.56 -15.63
C LYS A 177 -10.92 17.73 -16.09
N GLU A 178 -10.27 18.41 -15.15
CA GLU A 178 -9.35 19.52 -15.43
C GLU A 178 -8.15 19.09 -16.30
N ASN A 179 -7.70 17.85 -16.12
CA ASN A 179 -6.54 17.29 -16.83
C ASN A 179 -6.90 16.37 -18.01
N ASN A 180 -8.18 16.30 -18.40
CA ASN A 180 -8.68 15.42 -19.47
C ASN A 180 -8.29 13.94 -19.31
N LEU A 181 -8.28 13.44 -18.07
CA LEU A 181 -8.01 12.05 -17.75
C LEU A 181 -9.31 11.24 -17.76
N ASN A 182 -9.24 10.00 -18.22
CA ASN A 182 -10.36 9.06 -18.16
C ASN A 182 -10.41 8.35 -16.80
N TRP A 183 -10.80 9.07 -15.75
CA TRP A 183 -10.97 8.49 -14.42
C TRP A 183 -12.44 8.42 -13.99
N GLU A 184 -12.73 7.37 -13.23
CA GLU A 184 -13.95 7.26 -12.44
C GLU A 184 -13.60 7.04 -10.97
N ALA A 185 -14.59 7.25 -10.11
CA ALA A 185 -14.44 7.02 -8.69
C ALA A 185 -15.75 6.50 -8.09
N GLU A 186 -15.67 5.41 -7.34
CA GLU A 186 -16.80 4.73 -6.71
C GLU A 186 -16.64 4.69 -5.19
N LEU A 187 -17.78 4.69 -4.50
CA LEU A 187 -17.85 4.43 -3.07
C LEU A 187 -18.45 3.04 -2.90
N GLN A 188 -17.73 2.14 -2.25
CA GLN A 188 -18.15 0.77 -2.01
C GLN A 188 -18.23 0.54 -0.51
N TYR A 189 -19.26 -0.21 -0.05
CA TYR A 189 -19.37 -0.60 1.37
C TYR A 189 -18.32 -1.64 1.77
N ASN A 190 -17.85 -2.43 0.82
CA ASN A 190 -16.78 -3.41 1.02
C ASN A 190 -15.83 -3.36 -0.19
N PRO A 191 -14.93 -2.36 -0.23
CA PRO A 191 -13.95 -2.21 -1.31
C PRO A 191 -13.08 -3.44 -1.48
N ASP A 192 -12.59 -4.02 -0.37
CA ASP A 192 -11.70 -5.17 -0.41
C ASP A 192 -12.33 -6.31 -1.18
N LYS A 193 -13.57 -6.68 -0.81
CA LYS A 193 -14.33 -7.73 -1.49
C LYS A 193 -14.58 -7.39 -2.96
N PHE A 194 -15.02 -6.16 -3.24
CA PHE A 194 -15.29 -5.69 -4.60
C PHE A 194 -14.06 -5.80 -5.50
N LEU A 195 -12.89 -5.35 -5.01
CA LEU A 195 -11.62 -5.41 -5.72
C LEU A 195 -11.15 -6.85 -5.91
N SER A 196 -11.32 -7.70 -4.90
CA SER A 196 -10.89 -9.09 -4.93
C SER A 196 -11.72 -9.97 -5.87
N GLU A 197 -13.00 -9.65 -6.04
CA GLU A 197 -13.91 -10.37 -6.95
C GLU A 197 -13.92 -9.79 -8.38
N SER A 198 -13.25 -8.67 -8.61
CA SER A 198 -13.18 -8.02 -9.92
C SER A 198 -12.33 -8.81 -10.93
N SER A 199 -12.72 -8.76 -12.20
CA SER A 199 -11.94 -9.30 -13.32
C SER A 199 -10.91 -8.32 -13.88
N GLU A 200 -10.93 -7.07 -13.43
CA GLU A 200 -10.01 -6.01 -13.86
C GLU A 200 -8.67 -6.07 -13.09
N ILE A 201 -7.67 -5.35 -13.60
CA ILE A 201 -6.34 -5.28 -12.97
C ILE A 201 -6.41 -4.43 -11.71
N ILE A 202 -5.91 -4.94 -10.59
CA ILE A 202 -5.97 -4.27 -9.30
C ILE A 202 -4.65 -3.57 -8.95
N ILE A 203 -4.73 -2.35 -8.44
CA ILE A 203 -3.63 -1.63 -7.83
C ILE A 203 -3.93 -1.48 -6.34
N SER A 204 -3.29 -2.32 -5.54
CA SER A 204 -3.29 -2.24 -4.08
C SER A 204 -1.99 -2.83 -3.53
N SER A 205 -1.64 -2.47 -2.31
CA SER A 205 -0.61 -3.14 -1.53
C SER A 205 -1.19 -4.04 -0.44
N ASP A 206 -2.51 -4.11 -0.26
CA ASP A 206 -3.17 -4.91 0.79
C ASP A 206 -3.02 -6.41 0.55
N ALA A 207 -2.47 -7.14 1.52
CA ALA A 207 -2.20 -8.57 1.40
C ALA A 207 -3.45 -9.40 1.09
N TRP A 208 -4.59 -9.06 1.66
CA TRP A 208 -5.84 -9.81 1.46
C TRP A 208 -6.33 -9.61 0.03
N ILE A 209 -6.30 -8.39 -0.50
CA ILE A 209 -6.66 -8.13 -1.89
C ILE A 209 -5.71 -8.85 -2.84
N LEU A 210 -4.40 -8.80 -2.59
CA LEU A 210 -3.40 -9.45 -3.43
C LEU A 210 -3.53 -10.98 -3.46
N ASP A 211 -3.96 -11.59 -2.34
CA ASP A 211 -4.19 -13.04 -2.27
C ASP A 211 -5.38 -13.46 -3.14
N HIS A 212 -6.43 -12.64 -3.22
CA HIS A 212 -7.72 -13.03 -3.80
C HIS A 212 -8.00 -12.47 -5.20
N CYS A 213 -7.46 -11.30 -5.55
CA CYS A 213 -7.64 -10.71 -6.88
C CYS A 213 -7.06 -11.59 -8.00
N LYS A 214 -7.48 -11.31 -9.24
CA LYS A 214 -7.05 -12.05 -10.42
C LYS A 214 -5.64 -11.66 -10.87
N GLU A 215 -5.42 -10.36 -11.09
CA GLU A 215 -4.18 -9.77 -11.58
C GLU A 215 -3.96 -8.43 -10.86
N TRP A 216 -2.71 -8.08 -10.57
CA TRP A 216 -2.39 -6.87 -9.82
C TRP A 216 -1.09 -6.19 -10.27
N PHE A 217 -0.92 -4.92 -9.91
CA PHE A 217 0.26 -4.14 -10.24
C PHE A 217 0.80 -3.33 -9.04
N ASN A 218 2.12 -3.34 -8.84
CA ASN A 218 2.82 -2.65 -7.76
C ASN A 218 3.10 -1.16 -8.10
N LEU A 219 2.05 -0.32 -8.06
CA LEU A 219 2.17 1.10 -8.42
C LEU A 219 3.22 1.86 -7.60
N VAL A 220 3.22 1.71 -6.27
CA VAL A 220 4.12 2.50 -5.43
C VAL A 220 5.58 2.04 -5.58
N GLY A 221 5.81 0.74 -5.76
CA GLY A 221 7.13 0.22 -6.11
C GLY A 221 7.64 0.84 -7.42
N TYR A 222 6.80 0.83 -8.46
CA TYR A 222 7.11 1.44 -9.75
C TYR A 222 7.45 2.94 -9.63
N LEU A 223 6.64 3.71 -8.88
CA LEU A 223 6.85 5.15 -8.73
C LEU A 223 8.13 5.47 -7.94
N ILE A 224 8.45 4.72 -6.90
CA ILE A 224 9.69 4.94 -6.11
C ILE A 224 10.94 4.71 -6.96
N GLU A 225 10.95 3.67 -7.81
CA GLU A 225 12.07 3.41 -8.71
C GLU A 225 12.22 4.51 -9.77
N LYS A 226 11.12 5.15 -10.14
CA LYS A 226 11.06 6.15 -11.21
C LYS A 226 11.42 7.57 -10.77
N GLU A 227 10.78 8.06 -9.71
CA GLU A 227 10.80 9.49 -9.35
C GLU A 227 12.10 9.93 -8.68
N ASN A 228 12.98 8.99 -8.32
CA ASN A 228 14.24 9.24 -7.61
C ASN A 228 14.09 10.15 -6.37
N LEU A 229 12.92 10.12 -5.73
CA LEU A 229 12.64 10.84 -4.49
C LEU A 229 13.18 10.05 -3.30
N SER A 230 13.58 10.76 -2.25
CA SER A 230 14.02 10.13 -1.00
C SER A 230 12.90 9.29 -0.39
N VAL A 231 13.26 8.09 0.08
CA VAL A 231 12.34 7.18 0.78
C VAL A 231 13.06 6.61 2.01
N ASN A 232 12.41 6.69 3.17
CA ASN A 232 12.88 6.01 4.38
C ASN A 232 12.50 4.53 4.30
N LEU A 233 13.13 3.82 3.36
CA LEU A 233 12.81 2.44 3.02
C LEU A 233 13.40 1.46 4.05
N VAL A 234 12.53 0.70 4.70
CA VAL A 234 12.90 -0.42 5.57
C VAL A 234 12.82 -1.72 4.78
N LYS A 235 13.99 -2.29 4.47
CA LYS A 235 14.09 -3.64 3.92
C LYS A 235 14.05 -4.66 5.05
N THR A 236 13.06 -5.53 4.98
CA THR A 236 12.73 -6.49 6.04
C THR A 236 13.31 -7.89 5.82
N TYR A 237 14.19 -8.04 4.83
CA TYR A 237 14.94 -9.26 4.49
C TYR A 237 16.31 -8.91 3.94
#